data_AF-A0A839RZX7-F1
#
_entry.id   AF-A0A839RZX7-F1
#
_cell.length_a   1.000
_cell.length_b   1.000
_cell.length_c   1.000
_cell.angle_alpha   90.00
_cell.angle_beta   90.00
_cell.angle_gamma   90.00
#
_symmetry.space_group_name_H-M   'P 1'
#
loop_
_entity.id
_entity.type
_entity.pdbx_description
1 polymer ?
#
loop_
_entity_poly.entity_id
_entity_poly.type
_entity_poly.pdbx_seq_one_letter_code
_entity_poly.pdbx_strand_id
1 'polypeptide(L)'
;MEALPAVVVLILSVLGCGVAIYKSTDAAASGELPNNGSVGIRTRATRESLEAWRAGHEAALPAARKALQVGYLGAGFGVLGLVVLLATDLPILLGIIAPGVCQLVQLGYCGYAVSFANRAARAVTASAADAGTDSATGDA
;
A
#
# COMPACT_ATOMS: atom_id res chain seq x y z
N MET A 1 -22.91 8.50 22.95
CA MET A 1 -22.06 7.30 23.09
C MET A 1 -22.09 6.40 21.85
N GLU A 2 -23.18 6.36 21.08
CA GLU A 2 -23.31 5.55 19.85
C GLU A 2 -22.19 5.72 18.79
N ALA A 3 -21.56 6.89 18.70
CA ALA A 3 -20.50 7.15 17.71
C ALA A 3 -19.09 6.70 18.17
N LEU A 4 -18.93 6.36 19.45
CA LEU A 4 -17.65 6.00 20.06
C LEU A 4 -17.07 4.70 19.44
N PRO A 5 -17.87 3.62 19.28
CA PRO A 5 -17.41 2.43 18.56
C PRO A 5 -17.01 2.72 17.11
N ALA A 6 -17.77 3.58 16.41
CA ALA A 6 -17.49 3.91 15.02
C ALA A 6 -16.13 4.63 14.86
N VAL A 7 -15.82 5.58 15.75
CA VAL A 7 -14.52 6.27 15.75
C VAL A 7 -13.39 5.30 16.07
N VAL A 8 -13.55 4.41 17.04
CA VAL A 8 -12.53 3.40 17.38
C VAL A 8 -12.28 2.46 16.21
N VAL A 9 -13.33 1.94 15.56
CA VAL A 9 -13.21 1.10 14.37
C VAL A 9 -12.49 1.84 13.24
N LEU A 10 -12.80 3.11 13.02
CA LEU A 10 -12.16 3.91 11.98
C LEU A 10 -10.66 4.15 12.26
N ILE A 11 -10.28 4.42 13.51
CA ILE A 11 -8.87 4.55 13.94
C ILE A 11 -8.13 3.24 13.67
N LEU A 12 -8.69 2.11 14.12
CA LEU A 12 -8.07 0.80 13.94
C LEU A 12 -7.98 0.42 12.46
N SER A 13 -9.00 0.71 11.66
CA SER A 13 -9.02 0.45 10.22
C SER A 13 -7.95 1.27 9.51
N VAL A 14 -7.88 2.58 9.75
CA VAL A 14 -6.95 3.44 9.00
C VAL A 14 -5.49 3.14 9.37
N LEU A 15 -5.22 2.83 10.63
CA LEU A 15 -3.90 2.40 11.05
C LEU A 15 -3.55 1.01 10.51
N GLY A 16 -4.48 0.06 10.67
CA GLY A 16 -4.32 -1.33 10.26
C GLY A 16 -4.09 -1.46 8.75
N CYS A 17 -4.86 -0.75 7.92
CA CYS A 17 -4.66 -0.70 6.48
C CYS A 17 -3.28 -0.16 6.11
N GLY A 18 -2.86 0.97 6.71
CA GLY A 18 -1.54 1.56 6.44
C GLY A 18 -0.39 0.60 6.76
N VAL A 19 -0.47 -0.07 7.92
CA VAL A 19 0.51 -1.08 8.34
C VAL A 19 0.49 -2.30 7.41
N ALA A 20 -0.69 -2.82 7.08
CA ALA A 20 -0.84 -3.99 6.21
C ALA A 20 -0.30 -3.72 4.80
N ILE A 21 -0.60 -2.56 4.21
CA ILE A 21 -0.08 -2.13 2.90
C ILE A 21 1.45 -2.06 2.93
N TYR A 22 2.02 -1.40 3.94
CA TYR A 22 3.48 -1.28 4.05
C TYR A 22 4.14 -2.64 4.23
N LYS A 23 3.70 -3.43 5.22
CA LYS A 23 4.34 -4.70 5.56
C LYS A 23 4.23 -5.74 4.45
N SER A 24 3.08 -5.82 3.77
CA SER A 24 2.94 -6.71 2.62
C SER A 24 3.83 -6.30 1.44
N THR A 25 3.96 -4.99 1.18
CA THR A 25 4.82 -4.49 0.11
C THR A 25 6.30 -4.71 0.42
N ASP A 26 6.70 -4.47 1.67
CA ASP A 26 8.06 -4.66 2.18
C ASP A 26 8.48 -6.12 2.13
N ALA A 27 7.64 -7.04 2.63
CA ALA A 27 7.91 -8.48 2.57
C ALA A 27 7.94 -9.02 1.13
N ALA A 28 7.18 -8.43 0.20
CA ALA A 28 7.22 -8.81 -1.20
C ALA A 28 8.47 -8.28 -1.92
N ALA A 29 8.92 -7.07 -1.56
CA ALA A 29 10.16 -6.48 -2.06
C ALA A 29 11.39 -7.26 -1.55
N SER A 30 11.43 -7.64 -0.26
CA SER A 30 12.51 -8.45 0.32
C SER A 30 12.51 -9.91 -0.16
N GLY A 31 11.44 -10.35 -0.85
CA GLY A 31 11.30 -11.70 -1.35
C GLY A 31 10.89 -12.73 -0.31
N GLU A 32 10.42 -12.28 0.86
CA GLU A 32 9.81 -13.14 1.89
C GLU A 32 8.43 -13.66 1.45
N LEU A 33 7.75 -12.94 0.55
CA LEU A 33 6.49 -13.38 -0.05
C LEU A 33 6.71 -14.03 -1.43
N PRO A 34 6.21 -15.26 -1.65
CA PRO A 34 6.22 -15.88 -2.96
C PRO A 34 5.25 -15.16 -3.90
N ASN A 35 5.64 -15.02 -5.17
CA ASN A 35 4.81 -14.42 -6.23
C ASN A 35 3.47 -15.17 -6.50
N ASN A 36 3.35 -16.41 -5.99
CA ASN A 36 2.13 -17.23 -6.03
C ASN A 36 1.27 -17.16 -4.75
N GLY A 37 1.69 -16.42 -3.72
CA GLY A 37 0.94 -16.27 -2.45
C GLY A 37 -0.36 -15.48 -2.58
N SER A 38 -1.14 -15.35 -1.51
CA SER A 38 -2.43 -14.63 -1.49
C SER A 38 -2.32 -13.12 -1.24
N VAL A 39 -1.13 -12.60 -0.93
CA VAL A 39 -0.89 -11.23 -0.47
C VAL A 39 0.07 -10.50 -1.41
N GLY A 40 -0.24 -9.24 -1.77
CA GLY A 40 0.62 -8.36 -2.58
C GLY A 40 -0.06 -7.80 -3.85
N ILE A 41 0.67 -7.02 -4.63
CA ILE A 41 0.20 -6.39 -5.88
C ILE A 41 0.29 -7.40 -7.03
N ARG A 42 -0.86 -7.94 -7.43
CA ARG A 42 -0.94 -8.97 -8.48
C ARG A 42 -1.42 -8.37 -9.79
N THR A 43 -0.48 -8.04 -10.66
CA THR A 43 -0.77 -7.78 -12.07
C THR A 43 -0.26 -8.94 -12.91
N ARG A 44 -0.63 -8.98 -14.20
CA ARG A 44 -0.06 -9.96 -15.13
C ARG A 44 1.47 -9.86 -15.13
N ALA A 45 2.01 -8.64 -15.19
CA ALA A 45 3.45 -8.40 -15.23
C ALA A 45 4.17 -8.80 -13.93
N THR A 46 3.64 -8.45 -12.75
CA THR A 46 4.32 -8.77 -11.48
C THR A 46 4.36 -10.28 -11.19
N ARG A 47 3.57 -11.09 -11.88
CA ARG A 47 3.52 -12.55 -11.72
C ARG A 47 4.37 -13.33 -12.71
N GLU A 48 4.98 -12.69 -13.70
CA GLU A 48 5.75 -13.39 -14.76
C GLU A 48 7.03 -14.03 -14.22
N SER A 49 7.70 -13.39 -13.27
CA SER A 49 8.91 -13.91 -12.63
C SER A 49 9.06 -13.41 -11.20
N LEU A 50 9.95 -14.04 -10.43
CA LEU A 50 10.28 -13.55 -9.08
C LEU A 50 10.99 -12.19 -9.14
N GLU A 51 11.75 -11.93 -10.20
CA GLU A 51 12.44 -10.66 -10.41
C GLU A 51 11.43 -9.54 -10.70
N ALA A 52 10.45 -9.78 -11.59
CA ALA A 52 9.37 -8.84 -11.87
C ALA A 52 8.49 -8.57 -10.64
N TRP A 53 8.29 -9.60 -9.80
CA TRP A 53 7.61 -9.47 -8.51
C TRP A 53 8.33 -8.51 -7.57
N ARG A 54 9.65 -8.71 -7.35
CA ARG A 54 10.45 -7.86 -6.46
C ARG A 54 10.55 -6.43 -6.98
N ALA A 55 10.91 -6.27 -8.27
CA ALA A 55 11.02 -4.95 -8.89
C ALA A 55 9.71 -4.15 -8.83
N GLY A 56 8.57 -4.83 -9.02
CA GLY A 56 7.26 -4.21 -8.86
C GLY A 56 6.99 -3.71 -7.44
N HIS A 57 7.31 -4.51 -6.42
CA HIS A 57 7.08 -4.14 -5.02
C HIS A 57 8.10 -3.13 -4.49
N GLU A 58 9.36 -3.20 -4.93
CA GLU A 58 10.38 -2.19 -4.66
C GLU A 58 9.96 -0.82 -5.20
N ALA A 59 9.44 -0.77 -6.43
CA ALA A 59 8.90 0.47 -7.01
C ALA A 59 7.66 1.00 -6.26
N ALA A 60 6.88 0.11 -5.62
CA ALA A 60 5.70 0.45 -4.85
C ALA A 60 5.99 0.87 -3.39
N LEU A 61 7.18 0.54 -2.85
CA LEU A 61 7.55 0.82 -1.46
C LEU A 61 7.39 2.30 -1.05
N PRO A 62 7.80 3.30 -1.86
CA PRO A 62 7.62 4.71 -1.48
C PRO A 62 6.14 5.07 -1.30
N ALA A 63 5.25 4.58 -2.16
CA ALA A 63 3.81 4.78 -2.04
C ALA A 63 3.24 4.07 -0.80
N ALA A 64 3.71 2.84 -0.52
CA ALA A 64 3.31 2.10 0.67
C ALA A 64 3.75 2.79 1.98
N ARG A 65 4.95 3.40 2.00
CA ARG A 65 5.41 4.23 3.13
C ARG A 65 4.53 5.47 3.33
N LYS A 66 4.09 6.12 2.24
CA LYS A 66 3.15 7.25 2.32
C LYS A 66 1.79 6.81 2.84
N ALA A 67 1.28 5.66 2.42
CA ALA A 67 0.04 5.08 2.95
C ALA A 67 0.13 4.83 4.47
N LEU A 68 1.26 4.32 4.96
CA LEU A 68 1.52 4.15 6.40
C LEU A 68 1.56 5.48 7.15
N GLN A 69 2.25 6.50 6.62
CA GLN A 69 2.30 7.84 7.21
C GLN A 69 0.89 8.46 7.32
N VAL A 70 0.07 8.30 6.29
CA VAL A 70 -1.34 8.72 6.29
C VAL A 70 -2.15 7.93 7.33
N GLY A 71 -1.86 6.64 7.50
CA GLY A 71 -2.44 5.81 8.57
C GLY A 71 -2.19 6.37 9.96
N TYR A 72 -0.95 6.73 10.26
CA TYR A 72 -0.60 7.35 11.54
C TYR A 72 -1.28 8.70 11.75
N LEU A 73 -1.32 9.56 10.71
CA LEU A 73 -2.00 10.84 10.78
C LEU A 73 -3.51 10.67 11.03
N GLY A 74 -4.17 9.79 10.26
CA GLY A 74 -5.58 9.50 10.43
C GLY A 74 -5.90 8.95 11.82
N ALA A 75 -5.09 8.01 12.32
CA ALA A 75 -5.24 7.49 13.67
C ALA A 75 -5.05 8.58 14.74
N GLY A 76 -4.04 9.44 14.59
CA GLY A 76 -3.79 10.56 15.50
C GLY A 76 -4.96 11.54 15.57
N PHE A 77 -5.52 11.94 14.43
CA PHE A 77 -6.71 12.79 14.39
C PHE A 77 -7.95 12.10 14.97
N GLY A 78 -8.10 10.79 14.76
CA GLY A 78 -9.20 10.03 15.35
C GLY A 78 -9.10 9.96 16.88
N VAL A 79 -7.91 9.70 17.42
CA VAL A 79 -7.66 9.70 18.87
C VAL A 79 -7.91 11.10 19.45
N LEU A 80 -7.43 12.15 18.79
CA LEU A 80 -7.71 13.53 19.21
C LEU A 80 -9.21 13.83 19.23
N GLY A 81 -9.93 13.43 18.18
CA GLY A 81 -11.39 13.58 18.12
C GLY A 81 -12.11 12.80 19.21
N LEU A 82 -11.63 11.61 19.57
CA LEU A 82 -12.14 10.82 20.68
C LEU A 82 -11.92 11.51 22.04
N VAL A 83 -10.74 12.07 22.27
CA VAL A 83 -10.44 12.82 23.51
C VAL A 83 -11.32 14.05 23.63
N VAL A 84 -11.50 14.80 22.54
CA VAL A 84 -12.39 15.99 22.52
C VAL A 84 -13.83 15.60 22.83
N LEU A 85 -14.33 14.50 22.25
CA LEU A 85 -15.68 13.99 22.53
C LEU A 85 -15.87 13.62 24.00
N LEU A 86 -14.86 13.05 24.63
CA LEU A 86 -14.93 12.64 26.03
C LEU A 86 -14.79 13.81 27.01
N ALA A 87 -14.12 14.90 26.58
CA ALA A 87 -13.83 16.05 27.41
C ALA A 87 -14.81 17.23 27.23
N THR A 88 -15.55 17.27 26.12
CA THR A 88 -16.37 18.43 25.72
C THR A 88 -17.62 18.00 24.94
N ASP A 89 -18.61 18.89 24.85
CA ASP A 89 -19.80 18.72 23.99
C ASP A 89 -19.56 19.15 22.52
N LEU A 90 -18.30 19.32 22.09
CA LEU A 90 -17.97 19.68 20.71
C LEU A 90 -18.33 18.57 19.72
N PRO A 91 -18.64 18.92 18.45
CA PRO A 91 -19.08 17.95 17.47
C PRO A 91 -17.95 17.02 17.04
N ILE A 92 -18.26 15.73 16.97
CA ILE A 92 -17.36 14.61 16.63
C ILE A 92 -16.79 14.63 15.20
N LEU A 93 -17.11 15.66 14.41
CA LEU A 93 -16.75 15.77 12.99
C LEU A 93 -15.25 15.60 12.76
N LEU A 94 -14.37 16.12 13.63
CA LEU A 94 -12.92 15.93 13.51
C LEU A 94 -12.49 14.47 13.70
N GLY A 95 -13.13 13.72 14.60
CA GLY A 95 -12.84 12.31 14.86
C GLY A 95 -13.34 11.35 13.78
N ILE A 96 -14.13 11.84 12.83
CA ILE A 96 -14.69 11.04 11.72
C ILE A 96 -14.16 11.51 10.37
N ILE A 97 -14.23 12.81 10.07
CA ILE A 97 -13.88 13.35 8.76
C ILE A 97 -12.38 13.17 8.49
N ALA A 98 -11.51 13.58 9.40
CA ALA A 98 -10.07 13.52 9.14
C ALA A 98 -9.58 12.06 8.98
N PRO A 99 -9.94 11.09 9.85
CA PRO A 99 -9.60 9.69 9.63
C PRO A 99 -10.28 9.11 8.38
N GLY A 100 -11.51 9.52 8.08
CA GLY A 100 -12.24 9.08 6.88
C GLY A 100 -11.57 9.55 5.58
N VAL A 101 -11.12 10.81 5.51
CA VAL A 101 -10.33 11.33 4.38
C VAL A 101 -9.02 10.58 4.26
N CYS A 102 -8.31 10.34 5.37
CA CYS A 102 -7.08 9.54 5.37
C CYS A 102 -7.31 8.12 4.83
N GLN A 103 -8.44 7.50 5.16
CA GLN A 103 -8.83 6.18 4.63
C GLN A 103 -9.00 6.22 3.11
N LEU A 104 -9.69 7.23 2.56
CA LEU A 104 -9.85 7.39 1.12
C LEU A 104 -8.50 7.63 0.41
N VAL A 105 -7.62 8.42 1.03
CA VAL A 105 -6.27 8.67 0.50
C VAL A 105 -5.44 7.38 0.45
N GLN A 106 -5.53 6.50 1.46
CA GLN A 106 -4.86 5.19 1.42
C GLN A 106 -5.36 4.30 0.28
N LEU A 107 -6.68 4.28 0.02
CA LEU A 107 -7.24 3.56 -1.14
C LEU A 107 -6.68 4.11 -2.46
N GLY A 108 -6.50 5.44 -2.54
CA GLY A 108 -5.81 6.08 -3.67
C GLY A 108 -4.37 5.61 -3.83
N TYR A 109 -3.62 5.49 -2.73
CA TYR A 109 -2.25 4.95 -2.76
C TYR A 109 -2.19 3.49 -3.22
N CYS A 110 -3.19 2.66 -2.90
CA CYS A 110 -3.28 1.29 -3.44
C CYS A 110 -3.35 1.30 -4.97
N GLY A 111 -4.24 2.11 -5.55
CA GLY A 111 -4.36 2.24 -7.00
C GLY A 111 -3.08 2.80 -7.65
N TYR A 112 -2.48 3.81 -7.01
CA TYR A 112 -1.23 4.39 -7.47
C TYR A 112 -0.07 3.37 -7.43
N ALA A 113 0.05 2.59 -6.36
CA ALA A 113 1.06 1.55 -6.21
C ALA A 113 0.95 0.46 -7.28
N VAL A 114 -0.27 0.07 -7.68
CA VAL A 114 -0.50 -0.87 -8.79
C VAL A 114 0.13 -0.37 -10.09
N SER A 115 -0.03 0.92 -10.40
CA SER A 115 0.52 1.49 -11.64
C SER A 115 2.05 1.48 -11.68
N PHE A 116 2.70 1.79 -10.55
CA PHE A 116 4.16 1.74 -10.42
C PHE A 116 4.70 0.31 -10.50
N ALA A 117 4.08 -0.60 -9.76
CA ALA A 117 4.46 -2.00 -9.75
C ALA A 117 4.35 -2.63 -11.15
N ASN A 118 3.26 -2.33 -11.86
CA ASN A 118 3.04 -2.85 -13.20
C ASN A 118 4.06 -2.29 -14.20
N ARG A 119 4.39 -0.99 -14.12
CA ARG A 119 5.38 -0.37 -14.99
C ARG A 119 6.77 -0.94 -14.78
N ALA A 120 7.19 -1.10 -13.52
CA ALA A 120 8.50 -1.64 -13.18
C ALA A 120 8.64 -3.12 -13.61
N ALA A 121 7.61 -3.93 -13.34
CA ALA A 121 7.60 -5.34 -13.75
C ALA A 121 7.76 -5.50 -15.27
N ARG A 122 7.03 -4.71 -16.08
CA ARG A 122 7.15 -4.76 -17.54
C ARG A 122 8.54 -4.36 -18.05
N ALA A 123 9.22 -3.43 -17.37
CA ALA A 123 10.56 -3.00 -17.77
C ALA A 123 11.59 -4.12 -17.60
N VAL A 124 11.48 -4.90 -16.53
CA VAL A 124 12.31 -6.08 -16.29
C VAL A 124 12.03 -7.17 -17.33
N THR A 125 10.75 -7.49 -17.59
CA THR A 125 10.40 -8.50 -18.60
C THR A 125 10.91 -8.11 -20.00
N ALA A 126 10.80 -6.84 -20.39
CA ALA A 126 11.31 -6.36 -21.67
C ALA A 126 12.83 -6.50 -21.77
N SER A 127 13.56 -6.10 -20.73
CA SER A 127 15.03 -6.19 -20.69
C SER A 127 15.51 -7.66 -20.79
N ALA A 128 14.78 -8.59 -20.17
CA ALA A 128 15.08 -10.01 -20.27
C ALA A 128 14.83 -10.59 -21.67
N ALA A 129 13.81 -10.09 -22.38
CA ALA A 129 13.53 -10.50 -23.76
C ALA A 129 14.60 -10.01 -24.74
N ASP A 130 15.06 -8.76 -24.58
CA ASP A 130 16.11 -8.17 -25.40
C ASP A 130 17.44 -8.92 -25.21
N ALA A 131 17.83 -9.19 -23.97
CA ALA A 131 19.06 -9.95 -23.64
C ALA A 131 19.06 -11.38 -24.23
N GLY A 132 17.90 -12.05 -24.29
CA GLY A 132 17.78 -13.35 -24.95
C GLY A 132 18.01 -13.27 -26.46
N THR A 133 17.62 -12.16 -27.10
CA THR A 133 17.73 -11.98 -28.55
C THR A 133 19.17 -11.70 -28.99
N ASP A 134 19.93 -10.95 -28.19
CA ASP A 134 21.36 -10.68 -28.42
C ASP A 134 22.20 -11.96 -28.31
N SER A 135 21.88 -12.83 -27.35
CA SER A 135 22.57 -14.11 -27.20
C SER A 135 22.36 -15.07 -28.38
N ALA A 136 21.18 -15.03 -29.01
CA ALA A 136 20.85 -15.89 -30.15
C ALA A 136 21.48 -15.44 -31.47
N THR A 137 21.92 -14.17 -31.56
CA THR A 137 22.50 -13.59 -32.78
C THR A 137 24.03 -13.51 -32.75
N GLY A 138 24.66 -13.64 -31.58
CA GLY A 138 26.13 -13.62 -31.42
C GLY A 138 26.86 -14.94 -31.71
N ASP A 139 26.15 -16.06 -31.85
CA ASP A 139 26.71 -17.41 -32.09
C ASP A 139 26.64 -17.86 -33.57
N ALA A 140 26.32 -16.96 -34.51
CA ALA A 140 26.24 -17.22 -35.95
C ALA A 140 27.40 -16.57 -36.73
#